data_AF-A0A085FE82-F1
#
_entry.id   AF-A0A085FE82-F1
#
_cell.length_a   1.000
_cell.length_b   1.000
_cell.length_c   1.000
_cell.angle_alpha   90.00
_cell.angle_beta   90.00
_cell.angle_gamma   90.00
#
_symmetry.space_group_name_H-M   'P 1'
#
loop_
_entity.id
_entity.type
_entity.pdbx_description
1 polymer ?
#
loop_
_entity_poly.entity_id
_entity_poly.type
_entity_poly.pdbx_seq_one_letter_code
_entity_poly.pdbx_strand_id
1 'polypeptide(L)'
;MSSRSNHLRLLALEKQMAAAAEAMDFEQATALRNEIARLKGEVPVVSEDGAVSVTVSQPPPGAMGLGTQVPVRQPPKGWVKPKKPDFFAKGGKGRGGR
;
A
#
# COMPACT_ATOMS: atom_id res chain seq x y z
N MET A 1 -14.46 -5.53 17.33
CA MET A 1 -15.55 -5.57 16.32
C MET A 1 -15.23 -6.68 15.34
N SER A 2 -16.13 -7.63 15.12
CA SER A 2 -15.89 -8.78 14.22
C SER A 2 -15.91 -8.32 12.75
N SER A 3 -15.11 -8.93 11.88
CA SER A 3 -15.14 -8.65 10.44
C SER A 3 -16.56 -8.81 9.85
N ARG A 4 -17.32 -9.78 10.37
CA ARG A 4 -18.70 -10.03 9.98
C ARG A 4 -19.65 -8.90 10.37
N SER A 5 -19.47 -8.27 11.53
CA SER A 5 -20.34 -7.16 11.96
C SER A 5 -20.11 -5.90 11.12
N ASN A 6 -18.86 -5.64 10.72
CA ASN A 6 -18.54 -4.53 9.82
C ASN A 6 -19.15 -4.74 8.42
N HIS A 7 -19.09 -5.97 7.89
CA HIS A 7 -19.69 -6.30 6.61
C HIS A 7 -21.21 -6.08 6.59
N LEU A 8 -21.92 -6.51 7.63
CA LEU A 8 -23.36 -6.29 7.75
C LEU A 8 -23.73 -4.79 7.83
N ARG A 9 -22.90 -4.00 8.54
CA ARG A 9 -23.07 -2.55 8.62
C ARG A 9 -22.88 -1.87 7.27
N LEU A 10 -21.90 -2.29 6.48
CA LEU A 10 -21.67 -1.79 5.12
C LEU A 10 -22.87 -2.06 4.21
N LEU A 11 -23.40 -3.29 4.21
CA LEU A 11 -24.58 -3.64 3.40
C LEU A 11 -25.82 -2.83 3.78
N ALA A 12 -25.99 -2.52 5.08
CA ALA A 12 -27.09 -1.68 5.54
C ALA A 12 -26.96 -0.24 5.04
N LEU A 13 -25.76 0.34 5.11
CA LEU A 13 -25.48 1.69 4.62
C LEU A 13 -25.64 1.80 3.10
N GLU A 14 -25.19 0.79 2.35
CA GLU A 14 -25.34 0.76 0.88
C GLU A 14 -26.83 0.77 0.47
N LYS A 15 -27.68 0.02 1.19
CA LYS A 15 -29.14 0.04 0.96
C LYS A 15 -29.76 1.40 1.28
N GLN A 16 -29.36 2.02 2.38
CA GLN A 16 -29.85 3.35 2.76
C GLN A 16 -29.43 4.42 1.74
N MET A 17 -28.20 4.33 1.23
CA MET A 17 -27.69 5.25 0.21
C MET A 17 -28.46 5.11 -1.09
N ALA A 18 -28.78 3.88 -1.52
CA ALA A 18 -29.60 3.63 -2.70
C ALA A 18 -31.01 4.22 -2.55
N ALA A 19 -31.66 4.02 -1.40
CA ALA A 19 -32.98 4.58 -1.12
C ALA A 19 -32.97 6.12 -1.11
N ALA A 20 -31.92 6.75 -0.56
CA ALA A 20 -31.76 8.21 -0.60
C ALA A 20 -31.57 8.72 -2.04
N ALA A 21 -30.81 8.00 -2.86
CA ALA A 21 -30.62 8.35 -4.27
C ALA A 21 -31.92 8.22 -5.08
N GLU A 22 -32.74 7.19 -4.83
CA GLU A 22 -34.07 7.03 -5.44
C GLU A 22 -35.03 8.16 -5.04
N ALA A 23 -34.94 8.63 -3.78
CA ALA A 23 -35.68 9.79 -3.29
C ALA A 23 -35.10 11.14 -3.75
N MET A 24 -34.03 11.14 -4.55
CA MET A 24 -33.26 12.30 -5.01
C MET A 24 -32.68 13.17 -3.87
N ASP A 25 -32.47 12.58 -2.70
CA ASP A 25 -31.79 13.21 -1.57
C ASP A 25 -30.28 12.93 -1.65
N PHE A 26 -29.58 13.72 -2.47
CA PHE A 26 -28.16 13.56 -2.72
C PHE A 26 -27.28 14.01 -1.55
N GLU A 27 -27.77 14.88 -0.68
CA GLU A 27 -27.07 15.28 0.54
C GLU A 27 -26.95 14.08 1.50
N GLN A 28 -28.07 13.39 1.74
CA GLN A 28 -28.07 12.18 2.55
C GLN A 28 -27.27 11.05 1.91
N ALA A 29 -27.40 10.86 0.59
CA ALA A 29 -26.59 9.87 -0.12
C ALA A 29 -25.08 10.15 0.00
N THR A 30 -24.67 11.43 -0.05
CA THR A 30 -23.26 11.83 0.11
C THR A 30 -22.76 11.57 1.54
N ALA A 31 -23.56 11.89 2.55
CA ALA A 31 -23.22 11.60 3.95
C ALA A 31 -23.02 10.09 4.18
N LEU A 32 -23.92 9.26 3.65
CA LEU A 32 -23.84 7.81 3.71
C LEU A 32 -22.62 7.26 2.95
N ARG A 33 -22.32 7.81 1.77
CA ARG A 33 -21.10 7.47 1.00
C ARG A 33 -19.84 7.72 1.80
N ASN A 34 -19.75 8.86 2.49
CA ASN A 34 -18.60 9.22 3.31
C ASN A 34 -18.42 8.29 4.51
N GLU A 35 -19.52 7.88 5.15
CA GLU A 35 -19.49 6.89 6.24
C GLU A 35 -19.04 5.50 5.72
N ILE A 36 -19.49 5.07 4.54
CA ILE A 36 -19.02 3.84 3.89
C ILE A 36 -17.51 3.92 3.63
N ALA A 37 -17.02 5.02 3.05
CA ALA A 37 -15.60 5.21 2.77
C ALA A 37 -14.75 5.20 4.06
N ARG A 38 -15.28 5.76 5.15
CA ARG A 38 -14.65 5.69 6.49
C ARG A 38 -14.54 4.26 6.99
N LEU A 39 -15.61 3.48 6.88
CA LEU A 39 -15.63 2.08 7.34
C LEU A 39 -14.76 1.15 6.48
N LYS A 40 -14.61 1.45 5.18
CA LYS A 40 -13.64 0.79 4.28
C LYS A 40 -12.20 1.27 4.50
N GLY A 41 -12.03 2.35 5.27
CA GLY A 41 -10.76 3.03 5.54
C GLY A 41 -10.06 3.53 4.27
N GLU A 42 -10.88 3.97 3.31
CA GLU A 42 -10.47 4.72 2.12
C GLU A 42 -10.26 6.22 2.45
N VAL A 43 -10.73 6.66 3.63
CA VAL A 43 -10.55 8.03 4.12
C VAL A 43 -9.27 8.12 4.95
N PRO A 44 -8.41 9.12 4.71
CA PRO A 44 -7.23 9.36 5.53
C PRO A 44 -7.58 9.62 7.00
N VAL A 45 -7.02 8.79 7.89
CA VAL A 45 -7.06 8.98 9.33
C VAL A 45 -5.75 9.64 9.74
N VAL A 46 -5.84 10.85 10.28
CA VAL A 46 -4.68 11.56 10.86
C VAL A 46 -4.47 11.02 12.28
N SER A 47 -3.33 10.40 12.51
CA SER A 47 -2.89 9.92 13.83
C SER A 47 -2.50 11.11 14.70
N GLU A 48 -2.45 10.94 16.02
CA GLU A 48 -2.03 12.00 16.97
C GLU A 48 -0.63 12.54 16.66
N ASP A 49 0.24 11.71 16.06
CA ASP A 49 1.58 12.07 15.60
C ASP A 49 1.60 12.79 14.24
N GLY A 50 0.43 13.16 13.69
CA GLY A 50 0.28 13.79 12.37
C GLY A 50 0.42 12.82 11.18
N ALA A 51 0.63 11.53 11.43
CA ALA A 51 0.75 10.52 10.39
C ALA A 51 -0.62 10.23 9.75
N VAL A 52 -0.75 10.50 8.45
CA VAL A 52 -1.96 10.18 7.68
C VAL A 52 -1.91 8.72 7.23
N SER A 53 -2.79 7.89 7.77
CA SER A 53 -2.91 6.48 7.39
C SER A 53 -4.22 6.25 6.62
N VAL A 54 -4.14 5.53 5.51
CA VAL A 54 -5.29 5.04 4.74
C VAL A 54 -5.11 3.53 4.69
N THR A 55 -6.13 2.74 5.06
CA THR A 55 -5.99 1.27 5.02
C THR A 55 -5.90 0.74 3.59
N VAL A 56 -6.36 1.51 2.60
CA VAL A 56 -6.21 1.23 1.17
C VAL A 56 -5.58 2.45 0.49
N SER A 57 -4.26 2.45 0.34
CA SER A 57 -3.52 3.50 -0.37
C SER A 57 -3.12 3.07 -1.78
N GLN A 58 -2.96 4.04 -2.68
CA GLN A 58 -2.35 3.77 -3.98
C GLN A 58 -0.89 3.32 -3.77
N PRO A 59 -0.44 2.20 -4.36
CA PRO A 59 0.95 1.78 -4.27
C PRO A 59 1.88 2.84 -4.88
N PRO A 60 3.08 3.04 -4.32
CA PRO A 60 4.04 3.98 -4.89
C PRO A 60 4.43 3.58 -6.33
N PRO A 61 4.83 4.53 -7.19
CA PRO A 61 5.31 4.23 -8.53
C PRO A 61 6.46 3.20 -8.49
N GLY A 62 6.35 2.13 -9.28
CA GLY A 62 7.31 1.01 -9.28
C GLY A 62 7.00 -0.11 -8.28
N ALA A 63 6.03 0.06 -7.38
CA ALA A 63 5.47 -1.00 -6.55
C ALA A 63 4.24 -1.69 -7.20
N MET A 64 3.99 -1.41 -8.47
CA MET A 64 2.92 -2.04 -9.24
C MET A 64 3.52 -3.12 -10.14
N GLY A 65 3.45 -4.39 -9.71
CA GLY A 65 3.95 -5.51 -10.50
C GLY A 65 3.76 -6.87 -9.82
N LEU A 66 3.67 -7.92 -10.64
CA LEU A 66 3.80 -9.30 -10.16
C LEU A 66 5.18 -9.43 -9.49
N GLY A 67 5.22 -9.79 -8.21
CA GLY A 67 6.45 -9.93 -7.43
C GLY A 67 6.74 -8.81 -6.41
N THR A 68 6.03 -7.68 -6.45
CA THR A 68 6.23 -6.62 -5.43
C THR A 68 5.78 -7.05 -4.03
N GLN A 69 4.87 -8.04 -3.96
CA GLN A 69 4.39 -8.62 -2.71
C GLN A 69 5.37 -9.66 -2.12
N VAL A 70 6.49 -9.95 -2.80
CA VAL A 70 7.47 -10.92 -2.30
C VAL A 70 8.23 -10.27 -1.13
N PRO A 71 8.18 -10.85 0.08
CA PRO A 71 8.94 -10.34 1.20
C PRO A 71 10.44 -10.39 0.88
N VAL A 72 11.08 -9.23 0.83
CA VAL A 72 12.54 -9.15 0.68
C VAL A 72 13.17 -9.57 2.00
N ARG A 73 14.12 -10.51 1.95
CA ARG A 73 14.89 -10.90 3.15
C ARG A 73 15.64 -9.68 3.69
N GLN A 74 15.30 -9.25 4.91
CA GLN A 74 16.06 -8.20 5.57
C GLN A 74 17.42 -8.74 5.99
N PRO A 75 18.51 -8.02 5.67
CA PRO A 75 19.83 -8.39 6.14
C PRO A 75 19.91 -8.26 7.67
N PRO A 76 20.73 -9.09 8.35
CA PRO A 76 20.90 -8.99 9.79
C PRO A 76 21.48 -7.63 10.20
N LYS A 77 21.20 -7.21 11.44
CA LYS A 77 21.65 -5.92 12.00
C LYS A 77 23.18 -5.80 11.90
N GLY A 78 23.66 -4.72 11.28
CA GLY A 78 25.09 -4.46 11.10
C GLY A 78 25.71 -5.09 9.84
N TRP A 79 24.94 -5.78 9.00
CA TRP A 79 25.43 -6.29 7.73
C TRP A 79 25.71 -5.15 6.75
N VAL A 80 26.95 -5.08 6.26
CA VAL A 80 27.39 -4.12 5.25
C VAL A 80 27.52 -4.85 3.91
N LYS A 81 26.84 -4.34 2.87
CA LYS A 81 26.93 -4.89 1.52
C LYS A 81 28.38 -4.79 1.02
N PRO A 82 28.99 -5.89 0.54
CA PRO A 82 30.35 -5.84 0.01
C PRO A 82 30.42 -4.93 -1.23
N LYS A 83 31.54 -4.22 -1.37
CA LYS A 83 31.80 -3.42 -2.57
C LYS A 83 31.86 -4.34 -3.79
N LYS A 84 31.15 -3.97 -4.86
CA LYS A 84 31.18 -4.72 -6.11
C LYS A 84 32.63 -4.83 -6.59
N PRO A 85 33.11 -6.05 -6.95
CA PRO A 85 34.45 -6.20 -7.49
C PRO A 85 34.59 -5.37 -8.76
N ASP A 86 35.73 -4.73 -8.93
CA ASP A 86 36.08 -4.05 -10.16
C ASP A 86 36.36 -5.12 -11.22
N PHE A 87 35.60 -5.13 -12.30
CA PHE A 87 35.74 -6.12 -13.37
C PHE A 87 36.95 -5.84 -14.27
N PHE A 88 37.64 -4.71 -14.09
CA PHE A 88 38.88 -4.45 -14.78
C PHE A 88 40.04 -5.21 -14.11
N ALA A 89 40.45 -6.31 -14.74
CA ALA A 89 41.63 -7.07 -14.32
C ALA A 89 42.90 -6.22 -14.42
N LYS A 90 43.37 -5.69 -13.29
CA LYS A 90 44.74 -5.18 -13.14
C LYS A 90 45.69 -6.37 -12.94
N GLY A 91 46.27 -6.90 -14.02
CA GLY A 91 47.54 -7.62 -13.96
C GLY A 91 47.67 -8.89 -14.80
N GLY A 92 48.50 -8.82 -15.84
CA GLY A 92 49.16 -9.96 -16.47
C GLY A 92 50.42 -9.50 -17.20
N LYS A 93 51.55 -9.42 -16.48
CA LYS A 93 52.89 -9.14 -17.04
C LYS A 93 53.65 -10.48 -17.13
N GLY A 94 54.19 -10.79 -18.31
CA GLY A 94 55.07 -11.93 -18.62
C GLY A 94 54.40 -12.98 -19.52
N ARG A 95 54.99 -13.50 -20.60
CA ARG A 95 56.42 -13.76 -20.90
C ARG A 95 56.66 -13.63 -22.41
N GLY A 96 57.83 -13.12 -22.80
CA GLY A 96 58.29 -13.18 -24.17
C GLY A 96 58.60 -14.60 -24.65
N GLY A 97 58.74 -14.74 -25.97
CA GLY A 97 59.40 -15.86 -26.61
C GLY A 97 58.51 -16.75 -27.48
N ARG A 98 58.22 -16.30 -28.71
CA ARG A 98 58.59 -16.93 -29.98
C ARG A 98 58.05 -16.09 -31.13
#